data_AF-A0A7L4AM76-F1
#
_entry.id   AF-A0A7L4AM76-F1
#
_cell.length_a   1.000
_cell.length_b   1.000
_cell.length_c   1.000
_cell.angle_alpha   90.00
_cell.angle_beta   90.00
_cell.angle_gamma   90.00
#
_symmetry.space_group_name_H-M   'P 1'
#
loop_
_entity.id
_entity.type
_entity.pdbx_description
1 polymer ?
#
loop_
_entity_poly.entity_id
_entity_poly.type
_entity_poly.pdbx_seq_one_letter_code
_entity_poly.pdbx_strand_id
1 'polypeptide(L)'
;VRTSPLGAREVAGAPYTLRVLQEGYCSPQPNGTFRADGSVTLVWGGPVTALVDTGGPWDRQRLVNLLAEQGLSPNDVTHVVCTHGHSDHVGNINLFPTATLLVGLDLSRGDGCYLPHDLAKGCPYVLHPGLLEVMATPGHTINHVSVVVRDTSLGTVVVAGDLFEREEDEEEWRALSEDPVKQEQSRRRVMAMADVIVPGHGPPFRVFREWGVGKVPWEEDDEGNATTGDGPKGH
;
A
#
# COMPACT_ATOMS: atom_id res chain seq x y z
N VAL A 1 8.76 -4.88 14.90
CA VAL A 1 8.43 -5.41 13.55
C VAL A 1 9.76 -5.62 12.84
N ARG A 2 9.98 -6.79 12.24
CA ARG A 2 11.19 -7.10 11.47
C ARG A 2 10.83 -7.09 9.99
N THR A 3 11.72 -6.64 9.12
CA THR A 3 11.56 -6.73 7.67
C THR A 3 12.63 -7.62 7.04
N SER A 4 12.41 -8.05 5.81
CA SER A 4 13.48 -8.58 4.95
C SER A 4 13.14 -8.35 3.48
N PRO A 5 14.11 -8.29 2.56
CA PRO A 5 13.81 -8.23 1.14
C PRO A 5 12.94 -9.42 0.72
N LEU A 6 11.99 -9.21 -0.18
CA LEU A 6 11.14 -10.29 -0.68
C LEU A 6 11.90 -11.24 -1.60
N GLY A 7 12.82 -10.70 -2.41
CA GLY A 7 13.59 -11.47 -3.39
C GLY A 7 12.77 -11.99 -4.58
N ALA A 8 11.51 -11.55 -4.70
CA ALA A 8 10.61 -11.88 -5.80
C ALA A 8 9.84 -10.63 -6.22
N ARG A 9 9.45 -10.57 -7.50
CA ARG A 9 8.64 -9.48 -8.06
C ARG A 9 7.17 -9.84 -8.24
N GLU A 10 6.81 -11.09 -8.05
CA GLU A 10 5.44 -11.57 -8.19
C GLU A 10 4.95 -12.20 -6.90
N VAL A 11 3.71 -11.89 -6.56
CA VAL A 11 2.96 -12.52 -5.49
C VAL A 11 1.65 -13.05 -6.10
N ALA A 12 1.58 -14.37 -6.26
CA ALA A 12 0.39 -15.02 -6.78
C ALA A 12 -0.78 -14.90 -5.79
N GLY A 13 -2.00 -14.86 -6.27
CA GLY A 13 -3.22 -14.89 -5.46
C GLY A 13 -4.41 -15.37 -6.28
N ALA A 14 -5.57 -15.51 -5.64
CA ALA A 14 -6.81 -15.90 -6.31
C ALA A 14 -7.96 -15.03 -5.78
N PRO A 15 -8.54 -14.14 -6.60
CA PRO A 15 -8.36 -14.00 -8.04
C PRO A 15 -7.19 -13.11 -8.47
N TYR A 16 -6.60 -12.30 -7.59
CA TYR A 16 -5.61 -11.28 -7.96
C TYR A 16 -4.18 -11.76 -7.79
N THR A 17 -3.41 -11.69 -8.88
CA THR A 17 -1.94 -11.77 -8.87
C THR A 17 -1.38 -10.35 -8.91
N LEU A 18 -0.32 -10.11 -8.14
CA LEU A 18 0.42 -8.86 -8.13
C LEU A 18 1.83 -9.07 -8.71
N ARG A 19 2.28 -8.18 -9.58
CA ARG A 19 3.65 -8.15 -10.12
C ARG A 19 4.21 -6.73 -10.14
N VAL A 20 5.39 -6.57 -9.57
CA VAL A 20 6.21 -5.37 -9.66
C VAL A 20 6.91 -5.39 -11.02
N LEU A 21 6.38 -4.61 -11.97
CA LEU A 21 6.90 -4.48 -13.33
C LEU A 21 8.22 -3.69 -13.33
N GLN A 22 8.29 -2.66 -12.49
CA GLN A 22 9.47 -1.83 -12.25
C GLN A 22 9.66 -1.75 -10.74
N GLU A 23 10.83 -2.14 -10.25
CA GLU A 23 11.28 -1.74 -8.92
C GLU A 23 11.78 -0.30 -9.03
N GLY A 24 11.30 0.55 -8.14
CA GLY A 24 11.80 1.90 -8.03
C GLY A 24 13.23 1.92 -7.49
N TYR A 25 13.85 3.08 -7.62
CA TYR A 25 15.18 3.35 -7.10
C TYR A 25 15.35 4.83 -6.85
N CYS A 26 16.24 5.18 -5.93
CA CYS A 26 16.79 6.52 -5.78
C CYS A 26 18.32 6.40 -5.59
N SER A 27 19.08 6.87 -6.57
CA SER A 27 20.55 6.72 -6.63
C SER A 27 21.24 8.08 -6.65
N PRO A 28 22.11 8.39 -5.67
CA PRO A 28 22.89 9.62 -5.68
C PRO A 28 23.87 9.67 -6.85
N GLN A 29 24.20 10.88 -7.29
CA GLN A 29 25.15 11.17 -8.37
C GLN A 29 26.37 11.93 -7.83
N PRO A 30 27.55 11.83 -8.47
CA PRO A 30 28.78 12.50 -7.99
C PRO A 30 28.70 14.03 -7.89
N ASN A 31 27.79 14.65 -8.64
CA ASN A 31 27.55 16.10 -8.65
C ASN A 31 26.52 16.56 -7.59
N GLY A 32 26.09 15.67 -6.69
CA GLY A 32 25.09 15.97 -5.66
C GLY A 32 23.64 15.92 -6.12
N THR A 33 23.35 15.52 -7.36
CA THR A 33 21.97 15.25 -7.82
C THR A 33 21.58 13.80 -7.56
N PHE A 34 20.33 13.44 -7.85
CA PHE A 34 19.83 12.06 -7.74
C PHE A 34 19.24 11.61 -9.07
N ARG A 35 19.28 10.31 -9.35
CA ARG A 35 18.46 9.65 -10.35
C ARG A 35 17.47 8.77 -9.63
N ALA A 36 16.19 9.01 -9.86
CA ALA A 36 15.13 8.24 -9.24
C ALA A 36 14.08 7.85 -10.27
N ASP A 37 13.37 6.77 -9.97
CA ASP A 37 12.12 6.41 -10.63
C ASP A 37 11.28 5.58 -9.66
N GLY A 38 9.96 5.67 -9.79
CA GLY A 38 9.01 5.01 -8.91
C GLY A 38 8.81 3.53 -9.26
N SER A 39 8.45 2.72 -8.28
CA SER A 39 7.96 1.36 -8.49
C SER A 39 6.67 1.39 -9.32
N VAL A 40 6.51 0.45 -10.24
CA VAL A 40 5.27 0.26 -11.00
C VAL A 40 4.75 -1.15 -10.78
N THR A 41 3.50 -1.26 -10.31
CA THR A 41 2.93 -2.53 -9.90
C THR A 41 1.63 -2.82 -10.65
N LEU A 42 1.53 -4.01 -11.23
CA LEU A 42 0.33 -4.54 -11.88
C LEU A 42 -0.41 -5.48 -10.93
N VAL A 43 -1.73 -5.34 -10.85
CA VAL A 43 -2.64 -6.25 -10.13
C VAL A 43 -3.73 -6.71 -11.10
N TRP A 44 -3.82 -8.01 -11.38
CA TRP A 44 -4.72 -8.54 -12.42
C TRP A 44 -5.17 -9.97 -12.12
N GLY A 45 -6.10 -10.50 -12.93
CA GLY A 45 -6.64 -11.87 -12.82
C GLY A 45 -8.11 -11.94 -12.41
N GLY A 46 -8.61 -10.89 -11.72
CA GLY A 46 -10.02 -10.68 -11.45
C GLY A 46 -10.72 -9.76 -12.47
N PRO A 47 -11.92 -9.22 -12.14
CA PRO A 47 -12.63 -8.27 -13.01
C PRO A 47 -11.99 -6.87 -13.08
N VAL A 48 -10.95 -6.63 -12.28
CA VAL A 48 -10.17 -5.39 -12.26
C VAL A 48 -8.76 -5.70 -12.73
N THR A 49 -8.28 -4.94 -13.69
CA THR A 49 -6.84 -4.84 -14.01
C THR A 49 -6.39 -3.46 -13.54
N ALA A 50 -5.64 -3.40 -12.46
CA ALA A 50 -5.16 -2.17 -11.85
C ALA A 50 -3.65 -2.01 -12.05
N LEU A 51 -3.23 -0.83 -12.47
CA LEU A 51 -1.84 -0.41 -12.46
C LEU A 51 -1.64 0.61 -11.33
N VAL A 52 -0.67 0.39 -10.46
CA VAL A 52 -0.31 1.28 -9.37
C VAL A 52 1.01 1.97 -9.70
N ASP A 53 0.95 3.30 -9.79
CA ASP A 53 1.96 4.19 -10.35
C ASP A 53 2.33 3.88 -11.81
N THR A 54 3.06 4.79 -12.45
CA THR A 54 3.34 4.75 -13.90
C THR A 54 4.79 5.07 -14.25
N GLY A 55 5.67 5.24 -13.25
CA GLY A 55 7.04 5.68 -13.46
C GLY A 55 7.12 7.12 -13.99
N GLY A 56 8.33 7.59 -14.23
CA GLY A 56 8.59 8.89 -14.83
C GLY A 56 8.39 8.95 -16.35
N PRO A 57 8.20 10.16 -16.90
CA PRO A 57 7.95 10.34 -18.34
C PRO A 57 9.15 9.94 -19.22
N TRP A 58 10.34 9.81 -18.62
CA TRP A 58 11.59 9.47 -19.33
C TRP A 58 11.66 8.02 -19.82
N ASP A 59 10.80 7.11 -19.34
CA ASP A 59 10.81 5.70 -19.78
C ASP A 59 9.42 5.16 -20.17
N ARG A 60 8.64 5.99 -20.87
CA ARG A 60 7.32 5.65 -21.39
C ARG A 60 7.27 4.31 -22.13
N GLN A 61 8.25 4.06 -23.00
CA GLN A 61 8.25 2.86 -23.84
C GLN A 61 8.50 1.59 -23.03
N ARG A 62 9.30 1.67 -21.97
CA ARG A 62 9.54 0.54 -21.07
C ARG A 62 8.25 0.10 -20.38
N LEU A 63 7.42 1.02 -19.88
CA LEU A 63 6.14 0.65 -19.28
C LEU A 63 5.23 -0.10 -20.27
N VAL A 64 5.14 0.39 -21.51
CA VAL A 64 4.36 -0.30 -22.57
C VAL A 64 4.90 -1.71 -22.82
N ASN A 65 6.22 -1.89 -22.89
CA ASN A 65 6.84 -3.19 -23.10
C ASN A 65 6.59 -4.14 -21.91
N LEU A 66 6.72 -3.65 -20.67
CA LEU A 66 6.49 -4.44 -19.46
C LEU A 66 5.04 -4.95 -19.37
N LEU A 67 4.06 -4.13 -19.77
CA LEU A 67 2.67 -4.57 -19.90
C LEU A 67 2.50 -5.64 -20.98
N ALA A 68 3.14 -5.44 -22.14
CA ALA A 68 3.07 -6.39 -23.25
C ALA A 68 3.69 -7.75 -22.89
N GLU A 69 4.73 -7.79 -22.05
CA GLU A 69 5.30 -9.02 -21.47
C GLU A 69 4.30 -9.78 -20.59
N GLN A 70 3.26 -9.11 -20.08
CA GLN A 70 2.13 -9.72 -19.37
C GLN A 70 0.96 -10.07 -20.29
N GLY A 71 1.11 -9.88 -21.60
CA GLY A 71 0.03 -10.05 -22.57
C GLY A 71 -1.03 -8.94 -22.52
N LEU A 72 -0.70 -7.78 -21.94
CA LEU A 72 -1.60 -6.64 -21.80
C LEU A 72 -1.14 -5.45 -22.64
N SER A 73 -2.10 -4.70 -23.16
CA SER A 73 -1.91 -3.36 -23.68
C SER A 73 -2.38 -2.32 -22.64
N PRO A 74 -2.00 -1.04 -22.79
CA PRO A 74 -2.55 0.01 -21.93
C PRO A 74 -4.08 0.08 -21.90
N ASN A 75 -4.77 -0.30 -22.99
CA ASN A 75 -6.23 -0.30 -23.05
C ASN A 75 -6.89 -1.41 -22.21
N ASP A 76 -6.13 -2.44 -21.82
CA ASP A 76 -6.62 -3.54 -20.97
C ASP A 76 -6.59 -3.16 -19.48
N VAL A 77 -5.91 -2.07 -19.13
CA VAL A 77 -5.88 -1.53 -17.76
C VAL A 77 -7.18 -0.79 -17.48
N THR A 78 -7.92 -1.28 -16.49
CA THR A 78 -9.22 -0.71 -16.09
C THR A 78 -9.09 0.45 -15.10
N HIS A 79 -8.02 0.43 -14.30
CA HIS A 79 -7.77 1.41 -13.24
C HIS A 79 -6.28 1.76 -13.20
N VAL A 80 -5.96 3.04 -13.11
CA VAL A 80 -4.62 3.53 -12.79
C VAL A 80 -4.71 4.27 -11.47
N VAL A 81 -3.95 3.82 -10.47
CA VAL A 81 -3.87 4.44 -9.16
C VAL A 81 -2.46 5.00 -9.01
N CYS A 82 -2.30 6.31 -9.13
CA CYS A 82 -1.07 6.97 -8.75
C CYS A 82 -1.12 7.30 -7.26
N THR A 83 -0.19 6.78 -6.50
CA THR A 83 -0.09 6.92 -5.04
C THR A 83 -0.04 8.39 -4.63
N HIS A 84 0.65 9.21 -5.41
CA HIS A 84 0.72 10.66 -5.26
C HIS A 84 1.15 11.34 -6.58
N GLY A 85 1.28 12.67 -6.56
CA GLY A 85 1.46 13.51 -7.75
C GLY A 85 2.90 13.77 -8.20
N HIS A 86 3.92 13.10 -7.67
CA HIS A 86 5.30 13.32 -8.12
C HIS A 86 5.55 12.72 -9.52
N SER A 87 6.46 13.36 -10.26
CA SER A 87 6.66 13.14 -11.69
C SER A 87 7.08 11.72 -12.05
N ASP A 88 7.78 11.04 -11.15
CA ASP A 88 8.25 9.66 -11.21
C ASP A 88 7.18 8.61 -10.85
N HIS A 89 5.98 9.04 -10.44
CA HIS A 89 4.84 8.17 -10.18
C HIS A 89 3.71 8.39 -11.20
N VAL A 90 3.54 9.63 -11.69
CA VAL A 90 2.46 10.02 -12.63
C VAL A 90 2.91 10.21 -14.07
N GLY A 91 4.18 9.96 -14.37
CA GLY A 91 4.81 10.39 -15.63
C GLY A 91 4.18 9.85 -16.90
N ASN A 92 3.48 8.71 -16.83
CA ASN A 92 2.91 8.04 -17.99
C ASN A 92 1.39 7.82 -17.89
N ILE A 93 0.67 8.59 -17.07
CA ILE A 93 -0.80 8.50 -16.94
C ILE A 93 -1.54 8.64 -18.28
N ASN A 94 -0.97 9.38 -19.23
CA ASN A 94 -1.54 9.62 -20.55
C ASN A 94 -1.58 8.36 -21.44
N LEU A 95 -0.93 7.26 -21.05
CA LEU A 95 -1.01 5.98 -21.74
C LEU A 95 -2.37 5.29 -21.56
N PHE A 96 -3.17 5.69 -20.56
CA PHE A 96 -4.34 4.95 -20.10
C PHE A 96 -5.65 5.76 -20.22
N PRO A 97 -6.02 6.25 -21.42
CA PRO A 97 -7.12 7.21 -21.57
C PRO A 97 -8.51 6.62 -21.27
N THR A 98 -8.65 5.29 -21.24
CA THR A 98 -9.92 4.59 -20.97
C THR A 98 -10.06 4.16 -19.51
N ALA A 99 -8.97 4.17 -18.75
CA ALA A 99 -8.96 3.73 -17.36
C ALA A 99 -9.69 4.73 -16.46
N THR A 100 -10.19 4.25 -15.33
CA THR A 100 -10.51 5.13 -14.19
C THR A 100 -9.18 5.54 -13.55
N LEU A 101 -8.94 6.84 -13.43
CA LEU A 101 -7.70 7.39 -12.90
C LEU A 101 -7.93 7.88 -11.47
N LEU A 102 -7.12 7.41 -10.53
CA LEU A 102 -7.05 7.94 -9.17
C LEU A 102 -5.64 8.46 -8.93
N VAL A 103 -5.45 9.78 -8.87
CA VAL A 103 -4.14 10.40 -8.61
C VAL A 103 -4.18 11.05 -7.23
N GLY A 104 -3.58 10.39 -6.24
CA GLY A 104 -3.79 10.73 -4.84
C GLY A 104 -5.27 10.66 -4.47
N LEU A 105 -5.90 11.81 -4.25
CA LEU A 105 -7.32 11.93 -3.92
C LEU A 105 -8.19 12.38 -5.10
N ASP A 106 -7.64 12.52 -6.31
CA ASP A 106 -8.40 12.93 -7.49
C ASP A 106 -8.86 11.72 -8.29
N LEU A 107 -10.15 11.39 -8.21
CA LEU A 107 -10.77 10.33 -9.00
C LEU A 107 -11.43 10.91 -10.25
N SER A 108 -11.01 10.45 -11.43
CA SER A 108 -11.58 10.86 -12.71
C SER A 108 -11.72 9.71 -13.70
N ARG A 109 -12.58 9.88 -14.70
CA ARG A 109 -12.78 8.90 -15.78
C ARG A 109 -13.20 9.57 -17.08
N GLY A 110 -12.83 8.96 -18.21
CA GLY A 110 -13.35 9.32 -19.52
C GLY A 110 -12.92 10.70 -19.97
N ASP A 111 -13.89 11.55 -20.29
CA ASP A 111 -13.71 12.91 -20.83
C ASP A 111 -13.33 13.96 -19.77
N GLY A 112 -12.64 13.54 -18.70
CA GLY A 112 -12.26 14.42 -17.59
C GLY A 112 -13.36 14.61 -16.54
N CYS A 113 -14.30 13.66 -16.43
CA CYS A 113 -15.32 13.66 -15.40
C CYS A 113 -14.73 13.25 -14.05
N TYR A 114 -14.73 14.18 -13.07
CA TYR A 114 -14.29 13.91 -11.70
C TYR A 114 -15.45 13.33 -10.87
N LEU A 115 -15.17 12.26 -10.14
CA LEU A 115 -16.16 11.47 -9.40
C LEU A 115 -16.00 11.70 -7.89
N PRO A 116 -17.10 11.85 -7.14
CA PRO A 116 -17.03 12.01 -5.69
C PRO A 116 -16.65 10.69 -5.00
N HIS A 117 -15.92 10.78 -3.89
CA HIS A 117 -15.61 9.67 -2.99
C HIS A 117 -15.25 10.20 -1.60
N ASP A 118 -15.09 9.29 -0.64
CA ASP A 118 -14.86 9.62 0.78
C ASP A 118 -13.45 9.23 1.28
N LEU A 119 -12.48 9.00 0.39
CA LEU A 119 -11.07 8.69 0.76
C LEU A 119 -10.48 9.69 1.74
N ALA A 120 -10.68 10.99 1.51
CA ALA A 120 -10.19 12.06 2.40
C ALA A 120 -10.81 11.99 3.81
N LYS A 121 -11.96 11.34 3.96
CA LYS A 121 -12.65 11.11 5.25
C LYS A 121 -12.23 9.80 5.91
N GLY A 122 -11.30 9.05 5.30
CA GLY A 122 -10.80 7.77 5.79
C GLY A 122 -11.59 6.55 5.31
N CYS A 123 -12.57 6.72 4.41
CA CYS A 123 -13.29 5.60 3.81
C CYS A 123 -12.50 5.04 2.61
N PRO A 124 -12.07 3.75 2.62
CA PRO A 124 -11.38 3.17 1.48
C PRO A 124 -12.20 3.24 0.18
N TYR A 125 -11.54 3.49 -0.94
CA TYR A 125 -12.14 3.37 -2.26
C TYR A 125 -12.01 1.92 -2.74
N VAL A 126 -13.13 1.23 -2.84
CA VAL A 126 -13.18 -0.20 -3.11
C VAL A 126 -13.14 -0.45 -4.62
N LEU A 127 -12.06 -1.06 -5.11
CA LEU A 127 -11.94 -1.53 -6.50
C LEU A 127 -12.59 -2.90 -6.67
N HIS A 128 -12.40 -3.78 -5.67
CA HIS A 128 -13.08 -5.05 -5.54
C HIS A 128 -13.37 -5.34 -4.06
N PRO A 129 -14.64 -5.57 -3.67
CA PRO A 129 -15.01 -5.81 -2.28
C PRO A 129 -14.16 -6.90 -1.62
N GLY A 130 -13.58 -6.57 -0.46
CA GLY A 130 -12.81 -7.49 0.37
C GLY A 130 -11.44 -7.91 -0.17
N LEU A 131 -11.06 -7.54 -1.39
CA LEU A 131 -9.85 -8.04 -2.05
C LEU A 131 -8.91 -6.95 -2.53
N LEU A 132 -9.45 -5.84 -3.06
CA LEU A 132 -8.67 -4.77 -3.66
C LEU A 132 -9.29 -3.42 -3.31
N GLU A 133 -8.55 -2.61 -2.55
CA GLU A 133 -9.01 -1.29 -2.12
C GLU A 133 -7.87 -0.28 -2.11
N VAL A 134 -8.22 1.00 -2.29
CA VAL A 134 -7.31 2.12 -2.08
C VAL A 134 -7.62 2.75 -0.74
N MET A 135 -6.59 3.07 0.04
CA MET A 135 -6.71 3.74 1.33
C MET A 135 -5.88 5.02 1.36
N ALA A 136 -6.37 6.04 2.06
CA ALA A 136 -5.59 7.24 2.31
C ALA A 136 -4.44 6.95 3.29
N THR A 137 -3.23 7.35 2.90
CA THR A 137 -1.98 7.18 3.65
C THR A 137 -1.18 8.49 3.63
N PRO A 138 -1.76 9.59 4.13
CA PRO A 138 -1.14 10.92 4.06
C PRO A 138 0.18 10.97 4.80
N GLY A 139 1.09 11.82 4.35
CA GLY A 139 2.39 11.99 4.97
C GLY A 139 3.44 12.49 4.00
N HIS A 140 3.92 11.58 3.13
CA HIS A 140 4.87 11.94 2.06
C HIS A 140 4.35 13.11 1.23
N THR A 141 3.11 12.97 0.78
CA THR A 141 2.26 14.10 0.40
C THR A 141 0.96 14.03 1.20
N ILE A 142 0.27 15.15 1.39
CA ILE A 142 -1.01 15.16 2.12
C ILE A 142 -2.11 14.35 1.41
N ASN A 143 -2.05 14.26 0.08
CA ASN A 143 -3.02 13.53 -0.74
C ASN A 143 -2.59 12.08 -1.05
N HIS A 144 -1.56 11.58 -0.38
CA HIS A 144 -0.99 10.26 -0.65
C HIS A 144 -1.98 9.11 -0.36
N VAL A 145 -1.99 8.11 -1.23
CA VAL A 145 -2.79 6.87 -1.11
C VAL A 145 -1.95 5.61 -1.30
N SER A 146 -2.43 4.48 -0.79
CA SER A 146 -1.82 3.17 -0.98
C SER A 146 -2.88 2.15 -1.41
N VAL A 147 -2.45 1.12 -2.15
CA VAL A 147 -3.35 0.05 -2.62
C VAL A 147 -3.14 -1.20 -1.79
N VAL A 148 -4.22 -1.76 -1.26
CA VAL A 148 -4.24 -2.96 -0.45
C VAL A 148 -4.78 -4.12 -1.28
N VAL A 149 -4.00 -5.19 -1.38
CA VAL A 149 -4.35 -6.44 -2.06
C VAL A 149 -4.38 -7.57 -1.03
N ARG A 150 -5.55 -8.16 -0.84
CA ARG A 150 -5.78 -9.23 0.15
C ARG A 150 -5.78 -10.60 -0.51
N ASP A 151 -5.72 -11.64 0.32
CA ASP A 151 -5.81 -13.05 -0.08
C ASP A 151 -4.79 -13.49 -1.15
N THR A 152 -3.59 -12.94 -1.08
CA THR A 152 -2.45 -13.43 -1.87
C THR A 152 -1.79 -14.63 -1.18
N SER A 153 -0.99 -15.39 -1.93
CA SER A 153 -0.16 -16.50 -1.42
C SER A 153 0.77 -16.09 -0.27
N LEU A 154 1.06 -14.80 -0.13
CA LEU A 154 1.91 -14.24 0.93
C LEU A 154 1.13 -13.40 1.95
N GLY A 155 -0.20 -13.43 1.93
CA GLY A 155 -1.07 -12.66 2.81
C GLY A 155 -1.51 -11.33 2.18
N THR A 156 -1.53 -10.26 2.96
CA THR A 156 -1.86 -8.91 2.48
C THR A 156 -0.63 -8.24 1.88
N VAL A 157 -0.72 -7.81 0.63
CA VAL A 157 0.29 -6.97 -0.02
C VAL A 157 -0.20 -5.53 -0.04
N VAL A 158 0.65 -4.58 0.35
CA VAL A 158 0.35 -3.15 0.22
C VAL A 158 1.33 -2.51 -0.75
N VAL A 159 0.81 -1.96 -1.85
CA VAL A 159 1.58 -1.09 -2.75
C VAL A 159 1.54 0.31 -2.17
N ALA A 160 2.64 0.72 -1.57
CA ALA A 160 2.66 1.79 -0.61
C ALA A 160 3.14 3.12 -1.18
N GLY A 161 3.69 3.17 -2.40
CA GLY A 161 4.37 4.36 -2.91
C GLY A 161 5.45 4.82 -1.92
N ASP A 162 5.68 6.12 -1.89
CA ASP A 162 6.71 6.75 -1.04
C ASP A 162 6.28 6.89 0.43
N LEU A 163 5.17 6.27 0.83
CA LEU A 163 4.93 6.02 2.26
C LEU A 163 6.15 5.30 2.88
N PHE A 164 6.77 4.41 2.10
CA PHE A 164 8.07 3.81 2.34
C PHE A 164 8.97 4.09 1.13
N GLU A 165 10.11 4.73 1.35
CA GLU A 165 11.10 4.97 0.29
C GLU A 165 11.65 3.63 -0.18
N ARG A 166 12.08 2.79 0.76
CA ARG A 166 12.64 1.45 0.56
C ARG A 166 12.64 0.69 1.88
N GLU A 167 13.10 -0.55 1.86
CA GLU A 167 13.38 -1.25 3.11
C GLU A 167 14.52 -0.54 3.88
N GLU A 168 14.38 -0.45 5.22
CA GLU A 168 15.35 0.20 6.11
C GLU A 168 15.59 1.70 5.83
N ASP A 169 14.56 2.43 5.43
CA ASP A 169 14.59 3.87 5.10
C ASP A 169 14.55 4.85 6.29
N GLU A 170 14.79 4.38 7.53
CA GLU A 170 14.54 5.14 8.77
C GLU A 170 15.29 6.48 8.86
N GLU A 171 16.44 6.58 8.19
CA GLU A 171 17.27 7.79 8.14
C GLU A 171 16.89 8.76 7.01
N GLU A 172 16.06 8.33 6.05
CA GLU A 172 15.83 9.03 4.78
C GLU A 172 14.41 9.61 4.71
N TRP A 173 13.39 8.80 5.01
CA TRP A 173 11.99 9.13 4.66
C TRP A 173 11.50 10.43 5.30
N ARG A 174 11.97 10.76 6.51
CA ARG A 174 11.54 11.98 7.23
C ARG A 174 11.92 13.26 6.52
N ALA A 175 13.05 13.27 5.82
CA ALA A 175 13.52 14.44 5.08
C ALA A 175 12.76 14.65 3.76
N LEU A 176 12.13 13.60 3.24
CA LEU A 176 11.36 13.60 1.99
C LEU A 176 9.86 13.88 2.21
N SER A 177 9.43 13.90 3.47
CA SER A 177 8.04 13.99 3.87
C SER A 177 7.50 15.43 3.95
N GLU A 178 6.30 15.66 3.40
CA GLU A 178 5.53 16.89 3.64
C GLU A 178 5.02 17.00 5.09
N ASP A 179 4.57 15.88 5.68
CA ASP A 179 4.09 15.78 7.07
C ASP A 179 4.61 14.50 7.72
N PRO A 180 5.80 14.56 8.38
CA PRO A 180 6.41 13.39 8.99
C PRO A 180 5.56 12.73 10.08
N VAL A 181 4.73 13.51 10.78
CA VAL A 181 3.87 13.00 11.85
C VAL A 181 2.75 12.16 11.27
N LYS A 182 2.10 12.62 10.20
CA LYS A 182 1.09 11.82 9.48
C LYS A 182 1.72 10.63 8.76
N GLN A 183 2.88 10.79 8.14
CA GLN A 183 3.55 9.67 7.46
C GLN A 183 3.89 8.56 8.44
N GLU A 184 4.42 8.88 9.63
CA GLU A 184 4.67 7.90 10.69
C GLU A 184 3.38 7.15 11.10
N GLN A 185 2.25 7.86 11.26
CA GLN A 185 0.96 7.24 11.56
C GLN A 185 0.49 6.31 10.44
N SER A 186 0.62 6.74 9.19
CA SER A 186 0.29 5.94 8.00
C SER A 186 1.19 4.71 7.88
N ARG A 187 2.51 4.85 8.11
CA ARG A 187 3.49 3.75 8.12
C ARG A 187 3.13 2.71 9.18
N ARG A 188 2.81 3.13 10.41
CA ARG A 188 2.37 2.22 11.48
C ARG A 188 1.11 1.45 11.10
N ARG A 189 0.13 2.13 10.51
CA ARG A 189 -1.12 1.49 10.05
C ARG A 189 -0.85 0.43 8.98
N VAL A 190 -0.01 0.74 7.99
CA VAL A 190 0.37 -0.22 6.94
C VAL A 190 1.18 -1.38 7.50
N MET A 191 2.19 -1.13 8.34
CA MET A 191 3.00 -2.17 9.00
C MET A 191 2.18 -3.09 9.92
N ALA A 192 1.06 -2.60 10.46
CA ALA A 192 0.15 -3.40 11.28
C ALA A 192 -0.70 -4.40 10.46
N MET A 193 -0.88 -4.19 9.15
CA MET A 193 -1.69 -5.08 8.29
C MET A 193 -0.92 -5.78 7.17
N ALA A 194 0.10 -5.16 6.58
CA ALA A 194 0.82 -5.69 5.43
C ALA A 194 1.72 -6.87 5.83
N ASP A 195 1.72 -7.94 5.03
CA ASP A 195 2.69 -9.03 5.09
C ASP A 195 3.81 -8.82 4.05
N VAL A 196 3.52 -8.07 2.98
CA VAL A 196 4.46 -7.57 1.98
C VAL A 196 4.17 -6.09 1.71
N ILE A 197 5.23 -5.28 1.60
CA ILE A 197 5.15 -3.88 1.16
C ILE A 197 5.92 -3.73 -0.15
N VAL A 198 5.31 -3.06 -1.12
CA VAL A 198 6.01 -2.55 -2.32
C VAL A 198 6.26 -1.05 -2.11
N PRO A 199 7.51 -0.63 -1.84
CA PRO A 199 7.87 0.77 -1.61
C PRO A 199 8.00 1.55 -2.93
N GLY A 200 8.14 2.87 -2.80
CA GLY A 200 8.28 3.79 -3.93
C GLY A 200 9.61 3.65 -4.69
N HIS A 201 10.73 3.52 -3.99
CA HIS A 201 12.08 3.60 -4.54
C HIS A 201 13.00 2.45 -4.08
N GLY A 202 12.43 1.23 -4.04
CA GLY A 202 13.21 0.03 -3.76
C GLY A 202 12.47 -1.27 -4.09
N PRO A 203 13.12 -2.42 -3.88
CA PRO A 203 12.48 -3.72 -4.05
C PRO A 203 11.41 -3.97 -2.98
N PRO A 204 10.41 -4.83 -3.24
CA PRO A 204 9.44 -5.25 -2.24
C PRO A 204 10.09 -5.96 -1.06
N PHE A 205 9.48 -5.83 0.12
CA PHE A 205 9.97 -6.45 1.35
C PHE A 205 8.85 -7.07 2.18
N ARG A 206 9.21 -8.11 2.94
CA ARG A 206 8.36 -8.84 3.88
C ARG A 206 8.26 -8.08 5.19
N VAL A 207 7.10 -8.17 5.84
CA VAL A 207 6.87 -7.64 7.18
C VAL A 207 6.58 -8.80 8.13
N PHE A 208 7.39 -8.92 9.18
CA PHE A 208 7.22 -9.94 10.23
C PHE A 208 6.82 -9.26 11.54
N ARG A 209 5.62 -9.62 12.00
CA ARG A 209 5.08 -9.21 13.29
C ARG A 209 5.40 -10.29 14.32
N GLU A 210 6.10 -9.92 15.38
CA GLU A 210 6.25 -10.80 16.53
C GLU A 210 4.90 -10.84 17.26
N TRP A 211 4.18 -11.94 17.13
CA TRP A 211 3.04 -12.21 17.99
C TRP A 211 3.59 -12.55 19.36
N GLY A 212 3.39 -11.67 20.34
CA GLY A 212 3.78 -11.94 21.73
C GLY A 212 3.21 -13.28 22.19
N VAL A 213 4.09 -14.16 22.67
CA VAL A 213 3.70 -15.35 23.44
C VAL A 213 3.02 -14.84 24.71
N GLY A 214 1.69 -14.97 24.77
CA GLY A 214 0.91 -14.43 25.89
C GLY A 214 -0.59 -14.66 25.75
N LYS A 215 -1.04 -15.88 25.45
CA LYS A 215 -2.35 -16.31 25.96
C LYS A 215 -2.16 -16.56 27.45
N VAL A 216 -2.47 -15.56 28.27
CA VAL A 216 -2.84 -15.82 29.67
C VAL A 216 -4.22 -16.47 29.60
N PRO A 217 -4.41 -17.72 30.04
CA PRO A 217 -5.75 -18.28 30.18
C PRO A 217 -6.50 -17.44 31.20
N TRP A 218 -7.74 -17.09 30.87
CA TRP A 218 -8.70 -16.62 31.85
C TRP A 218 -8.83 -17.71 32.92
N GLU A 219 -8.34 -17.47 34.13
CA GLU A 219 -8.73 -18.26 35.30
C GLU A 219 -10.15 -17.83 35.66
N GLU A 220 -11.08 -18.77 35.55
CA GLU A 220 -12.39 -18.69 36.18
C GLU A 220 -12.18 -18.78 37.69
N ASP A 221 -12.37 -17.68 38.41
CA ASP A 221 -12.49 -17.70 39.86
C ASP A 221 -13.85 -18.32 40.22
N ASP A 222 -13.85 -19.64 40.40
CA ASP A 222 -14.94 -20.40 41.00
C ASP A 222 -14.47 -20.90 42.38
N GLU A 223 -14.67 -20.08 43.42
CA GLU A 223 -14.75 -20.57 44.80
C GLU A 223 -15.90 -19.89 45.54
N GLY A 224 -17.07 -20.50 45.42
CA GLY A 224 -18.01 -20.52 46.52
C GLY A 224 -17.46 -21.41 47.64
N ASN A 225 -17.27 -20.85 48.83
CA ASN A 225 -17.46 -21.64 50.04
C ASN A 225 -18.06 -20.81 51.17
N ALA A 226 -19.21 -21.28 51.64
CA ALA A 226 -19.88 -20.82 52.82
C ALA A 226 -19.12 -21.25 54.08
N THR A 227 -19.19 -20.47 55.16
CA THR A 227 -19.44 -20.96 56.54
C THR A 227 -19.60 -19.81 57.54
N THR A 228 -20.73 -19.87 58.26
CA THR A 228 -20.96 -19.46 59.68
C THR A 228 -20.59 -18.02 60.09
N GLY A 229 -21.50 -17.11 60.46
CA GLY A 229 -22.68 -17.24 61.31
C GLY A 229 -22.37 -16.66 62.69
N ASP A 230 -22.90 -15.47 63.03
CA ASP A 230 -23.54 -15.20 64.34
C ASP A 230 -24.32 -13.87 64.34
N GLY A 231 -25.36 -13.81 65.17
CA GLY A 231 -26.53 -12.93 65.10
C GLY A 231 -26.44 -11.49 65.65
N PRO A 232 -27.59 -10.82 65.88
CA PRO A 232 -27.74 -9.36 65.78
C PRO A 232 -27.84 -8.63 67.13
N LYS A 233 -27.46 -7.34 67.13
CA LYS A 233 -27.94 -6.26 68.03
C LYS A 233 -27.77 -4.94 67.26
N GLY A 234 -28.74 -4.04 67.08
CA GLY A 234 -29.87 -3.68 67.93
C GLY A 234 -29.64 -2.27 68.47
N HIS A 235 -30.12 -1.25 67.74
CA HIS A 235 -30.88 -0.05 68.17
C HIS A 235 -30.77 1.09 67.16
#